data_AF-A0A921L742-F1
#
_entry.id   AF-A0A921L742-F1
#
_cell.length_a   1.000
_cell.length_b   1.000
_cell.length_c   1.000
_cell.angle_alpha   90.00
_cell.angle_beta   90.00
_cell.angle_gamma   90.00
#
_symmetry.space_group_name_H-M   'P 1'
#
loop_
_entity.id
_entity.type
_entity.pdbx_description
1 polymer ?
#
loop_
_entity_poly.entity_id
_entity_poly.type
_entity_poly.pdbx_seq_one_letter_code
_entity_poly.pdbx_strand_id
1 'polypeptide(L)' 'MKRVYIVVEGQTEQEFVNSVISPYLQEFGILSVTPVLVRTSRTGRGGMVSYSHLANTIKPLLMDK' A
#
# COMPACT_ATOMS: atom_id res chain seq x y z
N MET A 1 17.75 2.32 -6.31
CA MET A 1 16.49 1.91 -6.96
C MET A 1 15.34 2.45 -6.12
N LYS A 2 14.34 3.13 -6.70
CA LYS A 2 13.23 3.72 -5.92
C LYS A 2 12.18 2.64 -5.65
N ARG A 3 11.80 2.46 -4.37
CA ARG A 3 10.72 1.56 -3.92
C ARG A 3 9.49 2.41 -3.61
N VAL A 4 8.33 2.03 -4.14
CA VAL A 4 7.06 2.71 -3.90
C VAL A 4 6.11 1.75 -3.20
N TYR A 5 5.73 2.10 -1.98
CA TYR A 5 4.71 1.38 -1.22
C TYR A 5 3.39 2.15 -1.31
N ILE A 6 2.32 1.47 -1.68
CA ILE A 6 0.98 2.06 -1.78
C ILE A 6 0.09 1.39 -0.75
N VAL A 7 -0.34 2.13 0.26
CA VAL A 7 -1.24 1.60 1.29
C VAL A 7 -2.65 1.49 0.72
N VAL A 8 -3.27 0.33 0.92
CA VAL A 8 -4.64 0.04 0.48
C VAL A 8 -5.45 -0.54 1.64
N GLU A 9 -6.75 -0.26 1.68
CA GLU A 9 -7.67 -0.71 2.73
C GLU A 9 -8.29 -2.07 2.40
N GLY A 10 -8.39 -2.42 1.11
CA GLY A 10 -9.08 -3.62 0.65
C GLY A 10 -8.41 -4.40 -0.48
N GLN A 11 -8.94 -5.61 -0.74
CA GLN A 11 -8.46 -6.50 -1.79
C GLN A 11 -8.67 -5.91 -3.19
N THR A 12 -9.79 -5.23 -3.44
CA THR A 12 -10.06 -4.60 -4.74
C THR A 12 -9.04 -3.50 -5.06
N GLU A 13 -8.65 -2.70 -4.08
CA GLU A 13 -7.63 -1.65 -4.25
C GLU A 13 -6.23 -2.25 -4.44
N GLN A 14 -5.92 -3.34 -3.73
CA GLN A 14 -4.69 -4.11 -3.96
C GLN A 14 -4.60 -4.60 -5.42
N GLU A 15 -5.71 -5.14 -5.95
CA GLU A 15 -5.78 -5.60 -7.33
C GLU A 15 -5.63 -4.44 -8.32
N PHE A 16 -6.27 -3.29 -8.04
CA PHE A 16 -6.12 -2.08 -8.85
C PHE A 16 -4.66 -1.59 -8.90
N VAL A 17 -3.95 -1.63 -7.77
CA VAL A 17 -2.52 -1.27 -7.72
C VAL A 17 -1.69 -2.22 -8.58
N ASN A 18 -1.94 -3.53 -8.50
CA ASN A 18 -1.18 -4.54 -9.25
C ASN A 18 -1.46 -4.50 -10.76
N SER A 19 -2.73 -4.35 -11.14
CA SER A 19 -3.18 -4.48 -12.53
C SER A 19 -3.14 -3.18 -13.32
N VAL A 20 -3.20 -2.01 -12.66
CA VAL A 20 -3.26 -0.70 -13.33
C VAL A 20 -2.10 0.20 -12.94
N ILE A 21 -1.91 0.46 -11.64
CA ILE A 21 -0.93 1.45 -11.19
C ILE A 21 0.49 0.98 -11.40
N SER A 22 0.80 -0.28 -11.08
CA SER A 22 2.16 -0.82 -11.24
C SER A 22 2.60 -0.79 -12.71
N PRO A 23 1.82 -1.29 -13.70
CA PRO A 23 2.16 -1.14 -15.12
C PRO A 23 2.35 0.31 -15.54
N TYR A 24 1.44 1.21 -15.15
CA TYR A 24 1.56 2.63 -15.47
C TYR A 24 2.85 3.26 -14.94
N LEU A 25 3.21 3.00 -13.68
CA LEU A 25 4.42 3.57 -13.06
C LEU A 25 5.72 2.96 -13.63
N GLN A 26 5.67 1.71 -14.11
CA GLN A 26 6.80 1.08 -14.79
C GLN A 26 7.18 1.83 -16.07
N GLU A 27 6.23 2.41 -16.80
CA GLU A 27 6.50 3.26 -17.98
C GLU A 27 7.34 4.50 -17.63
N PHE A 28 7.30 4.95 -16.38
CA PHE A 28 8.12 6.07 -15.87
C PHE A 28 9.41 5.61 -15.16
N GLY A 29 9.79 4.33 -15.31
CA GLY A 29 11.00 3.76 -14.71
C GLY A 29 10.87 3.44 -13.21
N ILE A 30 9.65 3.42 -12.66
CA ILE A 30 9.39 3.00 -11.29
C ILE A 30 9.03 1.51 -11.31
N LEU A 31 10.06 0.67 -11.18
CA LEU A 31 9.93 -0.78 -11.35
C LEU A 31 9.51 -1.54 -10.08
N SER A 32 9.59 -0.88 -8.92
CA SER A 32 9.28 -1.51 -7.62
C SER A 32 8.08 -0.80 -6.99
N VAL A 33 6.89 -1.35 -7.25
CA VAL A 33 5.62 -0.91 -6.66
C VAL A 33 5.06 -2.07 -5.84
N THR A 34 4.71 -1.82 -4.58
CA THR A 34 4.18 -2.86 -3.68
C THR A 34 2.95 -2.32 -2.95
N PRO A 35 1.76 -2.91 -3.18
CA PRO A 35 0.61 -2.58 -2.34
C PRO A 35 0.78 -3.14 -0.93
N VAL A 36 0.39 -2.37 0.07
CA VAL A 36 0.44 -2.73 1.50
C VAL A 36 -0.97 -2.70 2.05
N LEU A 37 -1.55 -3.88 2.25
CA LEU A 37 -2.90 -3.99 2.79
C LEU A 37 -2.92 -3.67 4.29
N VAL A 38 -3.65 -2.62 4.67
CA VAL A 38 -3.88 -2.24 6.07
C VAL A 38 -5.36 -2.42 6.38
N ARG A 39 -5.69 -3.48 7.11
CA ARG A 39 -7.08 -3.78 7.49
C ARG A 39 -7.60 -2.73 8.49
N THR A 40 -8.69 -2.06 8.13
CA THR A 40 -9.48 -1.26 9.08
C THR A 40 -10.44 -2.16 9.86
N SER A 41 -11.03 -1.64 10.94
CA SER A 41 -11.81 -2.46 11.88
C SER A 41 -12.93 -3.26 11.19
N ARG A 42 -13.23 -4.45 11.73
CA ARG A 42 -14.10 -5.51 11.21
C ARG A 42 -15.56 -5.08 10.87
N THR A 43 -15.97 -3.87 11.23
CA THR A 43 -17.33 -3.35 11.10
C THR A 43 -17.60 -2.57 9.82
N GLY A 44 -16.63 -2.41 8.90
CA GLY A 44 -16.87 -1.93 7.54
C GLY A 44 -17.42 -0.50 7.42
N ARG A 45 -17.40 0.29 8.52
CA ARG A 45 -17.79 1.70 8.53
C ARG A 45 -16.62 2.53 9.07
N GLY A 46 -15.93 3.19 8.16
CA GLY A 46 -14.84 4.11 8.47
C GLY A 46 -13.52 3.60 7.94
N GLY A 47 -12.91 4.36 7.03
CA GLY A 47 -11.54 4.19 6.60
C GLY A 47 -10.56 4.27 7.78
N MET A 48 -9.26 4.25 7.48
CA MET A 48 -8.18 4.12 8.46
C MET A 48 -8.46 4.76 9.85
N VAL A 49 -8.89 3.91 10.80
CA VAL A 49 -9.38 4.34 12.13
C VAL A 49 -8.23 4.71 13.09
N SER A 50 -6.99 4.32 12.76
CA SER A 50 -5.82 4.60 13.61
C SER A 50 -4.52 4.77 12.82
N TYR A 51 -3.93 5.97 12.91
CA TYR A 51 -2.60 6.26 12.40
C TYR A 51 -1.52 5.38 13.04
N SER A 52 -1.68 4.95 14.29
CA SER A 52 -0.67 4.13 14.96
C SER A 52 -0.55 2.75 14.31
N HIS A 53 -1.66 2.16 13.85
CA HIS A 53 -1.64 0.90 13.11
C HIS A 53 -0.94 1.05 11.76
N LEU A 54 -1.25 2.11 11.03
CA LEU A 54 -0.56 2.46 9.79
C LEU A 54 0.95 2.59 10.01
N ALA A 55 1.34 3.40 11.01
CA ALA A 55 2.73 3.68 11.31
C ALA A 55 3.50 2.41 11.70
N ASN A 56 2.89 1.51 12.47
CA ASN A 56 3.51 0.25 12.87
C ASN A 56 3.71 -0.70 11.67
N THR A 57 2.81 -0.67 10.68
CA THR A 57 2.96 -1.46 9.45
C THR A 57 4.01 -0.86 8.50
N ILE A 58 4.03 0.46 8.34
CA ILE A 58 4.90 1.12 7.35
C ILE A 58 6.34 1.27 7.85
N LYS A 59 6.57 1.61 9.13
CA LYS A 59 7.91 1.89 9.65
C LYS A 59 8.92 0.77 9.36
N PRO A 60 8.61 -0.52 9.58
CA PRO A 60 9.53 -1.60 9.23
C PRO A 60 9.88 -1.62 7.74
N LEU A 61 8.90 -1.41 6.86
CA LEU A 61 9.11 -1.40 5.40
C LEU A 61 10.05 -0.28 4.93
N LEU A 62 10.07 0.86 5.65
CA LEU A 62 10.96 1.98 5.36
C LEU A 62 12.35 1.82 5.97
N MET A 63 12.49 1.00 7.01
CA MET A 63 13.75 0.78 7.72
C MET A 63 14.53 -0.44 7.19
N ASP A 64 13.87 -1.34 6.45
CA ASP A 64 14.49 -2.51 5.82
C ASP A 64 15.35 -2.08 4.62
N LYS A 65 16.67 -2.16 4.77
CA LYS A 65 17.68 -1.66 3.82
C LYS A 65 17.94 -2.61 2.66
#